data_AF-A0A435G9H7-F1
#
_entry.id   AF-A0A435G9H7-F1
#
_cell.length_a   1.000
_cell.length_b   1.000
_cell.length_c   1.000
_cell.angle_alpha   90.00
_cell.angle_beta   90.00
_cell.angle_gamma   90.00
#
_symmetry.space_group_name_H-M   'P 1'
#
loop_
_entity.id
_entity.type
_entity.pdbx_description
1 polymer ?
#
loop_
_entity_poly.entity_id
_entity_poly.type
_entity_poly.pdbx_seq_one_letter_code
_entity_poly.pdbx_strand_id
1 'polypeptide(L)'
;VFRAEIEDDEHPHCEISTGERNFCKKCGSALWLYDPTWPELVHPFASAIDSDLPIPPSRVHLMLKYKANWVEPVVGKHDKVFDVYPEESIADWHKRTGMWVE
;
A
#
# COMPACT_ATOMS: atom_id res chain seq x y z
N VAL A 1 11.96 13.46 -4.36
CA VAL A 1 10.93 12.76 -3.57
C VAL A 1 9.59 13.25 -4.07
N PHE A 2 8.66 12.35 -4.37
CA PHE A 2 7.33 12.71 -4.86
C PHE A 2 6.32 12.67 -3.71
N ARG A 3 5.45 13.67 -3.61
CA ARG A 3 4.30 13.69 -2.71
C ARG A 3 3.07 13.84 -3.58
N ALA A 4 2.08 12.98 -3.36
CA ALA A 4 0.85 13.00 -4.16
C ALA A 4 -0.05 14.14 -3.71
N GLU A 5 -0.70 14.80 -4.67
CA GLU A 5 -1.93 15.54 -4.42
C GLU A 5 -3.07 14.53 -4.32
N ILE A 6 -3.88 14.64 -3.27
CA ILE A 6 -5.02 13.78 -2.97
C ILE A 6 -6.27 14.61 -3.17
N GLU A 7 -7.07 14.22 -4.15
CA GLU A 7 -8.40 14.76 -4.42
C GLU A 7 -9.36 13.58 -4.54
N ASP A 8 -10.28 13.46 -3.58
CA ASP A 8 -11.23 12.36 -3.47
C ASP A 8 -12.55 12.85 -2.86
N ASP A 9 -13.57 11.98 -2.81
CA ASP A 9 -14.87 12.34 -2.24
C ASP A 9 -14.86 12.35 -0.69
N GLU A 10 -13.78 11.92 -0.05
CA GLU A 10 -13.66 11.81 1.42
C GLU A 10 -13.15 13.12 2.03
N HIS A 11 -12.38 13.91 1.27
CA HIS A 11 -11.82 15.18 1.70
C HIS A 11 -12.48 16.36 0.96
N PRO A 12 -12.86 17.44 1.68
CA PRO A 12 -13.54 18.58 1.06
C PRO A 12 -12.63 19.40 0.13
N HIS A 13 -11.32 19.25 0.24
CA HIS A 13 -10.31 20.01 -0.49
C HIS A 13 -9.16 19.10 -0.90
N CYS A 14 -8.55 19.40 -2.05
CA CYS A 14 -7.31 18.76 -2.46
C CYS A 14 -6.19 19.09 -1.46
N GLU A 15 -5.44 18.06 -1.05
CA GLU A 15 -4.32 18.19 -0.12
C GLU A 15 -3.05 17.49 -0.62
N ILE A 16 -1.90 17.95 -0.15
CA ILE A 16 -0.62 17.28 -0.46
C ILE A 16 -0.33 16.27 0.64
N SER A 17 -0.25 15.00 0.25
CA SER A 17 0.14 13.89 1.12
C SER A 17 1.48 14.16 1.82
N THR A 18 1.53 13.93 3.13
CA THR A 18 2.79 13.89 3.89
C THR A 18 3.72 12.76 3.43
N GLY A 19 3.14 11.70 2.85
CA GLY A 19 3.81 10.53 2.35
C GLY A 19 4.78 10.81 1.20
N GLU A 20 6.05 10.59 1.48
CA GLU A 20 7.19 10.67 0.58
C GLU A 20 7.37 9.37 -0.20
N ARG A 21 7.03 9.41 -1.49
CA ARG A 21 7.21 8.29 -2.42
C ARG A 21 8.53 8.43 -3.16
N ASN A 22 9.35 7.38 -3.09
CA ASN A 22 10.66 7.33 -3.71
C ASN A 22 10.68 6.34 -4.87
N PHE A 23 11.16 6.82 -6.02
CA PHE A 23 11.22 6.07 -7.26
C PHE A 23 12.65 6.06 -7.79
N CYS A 24 13.02 5.01 -8.52
CA CYS A 24 14.28 4.96 -9.24
C CYS A 24 14.32 6.04 -10.32
N LYS A 25 15.34 6.91 -10.29
CA LYS A 25 15.49 8.01 -11.28
C LYS A 25 15.78 7.53 -12.70
N LYS A 26 16.16 6.27 -12.90
CA LYS A 26 16.51 5.71 -14.21
C LYS A 26 15.32 5.04 -14.90
N CYS A 27 14.51 4.29 -14.15
CA CYS A 27 13.42 3.47 -14.71
C CYS A 27 12.04 3.76 -14.13
N GLY A 28 11.93 4.61 -13.10
CA GLY A 28 10.65 4.95 -12.47
C GLY A 28 10.08 3.89 -11.52
N SER A 29 10.77 2.77 -11.28
CA SER A 29 10.30 1.73 -10.34
C SER A 29 10.09 2.31 -8.94
N ALA A 30 8.97 1.96 -8.30
CA ALA A 30 8.68 2.32 -6.92
C ALA A 30 9.63 1.57 -5.97
N LEU A 31 10.28 2.30 -5.06
CA LEU A 31 11.29 1.75 -4.16
C LEU A 31 10.76 1.63 -2.73
N TRP A 32 10.40 2.77 -2.15
CA TRP A 32 9.88 2.83 -0.78
C TRP A 32 9.05 4.10 -0.55
N LEU A 33 8.23 4.05 0.49
CA LEU A 33 7.48 5.17 1.03
C LEU A 33 7.93 5.45 2.47
N TYR A 34 8.04 6.73 2.80
CA TYR A 34 8.22 7.24 4.16
C TYR A 34 7.12 8.24 4.45
N ASP A 35 6.65 8.36 5.69
CA ASP A 35 5.75 9.42 6.10
C ASP A 35 6.16 9.95 7.47
N PRO A 36 6.34 11.27 7.65
CA PRO A 36 6.72 11.85 8.93
C PRO A 36 5.69 11.63 10.05
N THR A 37 4.47 11.20 9.74
CA THR A 37 3.43 10.80 10.70
C THR A 37 3.79 9.52 11.44
N TRP A 38 4.60 8.64 10.82
CA TRP A 38 5.15 7.41 11.40
C TRP A 38 6.68 7.40 11.20
N PRO A 39 7.42 8.26 11.92
CA PRO A 39 8.83 8.51 11.65
C PRO A 39 9.73 7.28 11.86
N GLU A 40 9.26 6.28 12.58
CA GLU A 40 9.94 5.01 12.83
C GLU A 40 9.81 3.98 11.69
N LEU A 41 8.95 4.23 10.70
CA LEU A 41 8.64 3.26 9.64
C LEU A 41 9.20 3.68 8.27
N VAL A 42 9.65 2.67 7.52
CA VAL A 42 9.87 2.73 6.07
C VAL A 42 9.10 1.59 5.43
N HIS A 43 8.39 1.90 4.35
CA HIS A 43 7.51 0.96 3.66
C HIS A 43 8.10 0.62 2.27
N PRO A 44 8.97 -0.40 2.16
CA PRO A 44 9.52 -0.82 0.89
C PRO A 44 8.45 -1.49 0.01
N PHE A 45 8.57 -1.34 -1.31
CA PHE A 45 7.80 -2.17 -2.24
C PHE A 45 8.45 -3.55 -2.32
N ALA A 46 7.65 -4.61 -2.32
CA ALA A 46 8.14 -5.98 -2.44
C ALA A 46 9.02 -6.20 -3.70
N SER A 47 8.72 -5.48 -4.79
CA SER A 47 9.51 -5.50 -6.04
C SER A 47 10.92 -4.90 -5.91
N ALA A 48 11.23 -4.22 -4.80
CA ALA A 48 12.54 -3.64 -4.52
C ALA A 48 13.38 -4.53 -3.58
N ILE A 49 12.89 -5.73 -3.23
CA ILE A 49 13.58 -6.69 -2.37
C ILE A 49 14.17 -7.81 -3.23
N ASP A 50 15.48 -7.99 -3.16
CA ASP A 50 16.20 -8.99 -3.98
C ASP A 50 16.19 -10.40 -3.39
N SER A 51 15.91 -10.55 -2.09
CA SER A 51 15.80 -11.84 -1.42
C SER A 51 14.41 -12.45 -1.60
N ASP A 52 14.34 -13.79 -1.58
CA ASP A 52 13.07 -14.51 -1.61
C ASP A 52 12.14 -14.06 -0.48
N LEU A 53 10.91 -13.69 -0.86
CA LEU A 53 9.85 -13.33 0.07
C LEU A 53 8.86 -14.49 0.23
N PRO A 54 8.30 -14.71 1.43
CA PRO A 54 7.29 -15.73 1.64
C PRO A 54 6.02 -15.42 0.83
N ILE A 55 5.35 -16.47 0.37
CA ILE A 55 4.06 -16.34 -0.29
C ILE A 55 3.00 -16.05 0.79
N PRO A 56 2.23 -14.96 0.68
CA PRO A 56 1.21 -14.66 1.67
C PRO A 56 0.01 -15.63 1.54
N PRO A 57 -0.63 -16.03 2.65
CA PRO A 57 -1.77 -16.95 2.64
C PRO A 57 -3.06 -16.32 2.07
N SER A 58 -3.11 -14.99 1.99
CA SER A 58 -4.21 -14.20 1.43
C SER A 58 -3.69 -12.83 1.02
N ARG A 59 -4.38 -12.12 0.12
CA ARG A 59 -4.12 -10.71 -0.18
C ARG A 59 -5.28 -9.83 0.30
N VAL A 60 -5.01 -8.54 0.39
CA VAL A 60 -6.02 -7.51 0.62
C VAL A 60 -6.02 -6.57 -0.57
N HIS A 61 -7.20 -6.34 -1.14
CA HIS A 61 -7.44 -5.37 -2.21
C HIS A 61 -8.19 -4.20 -1.59
N LEU A 62 -7.54 -3.05 -1.52
CA LEU A 62 -8.07 -1.82 -0.91
C LEU A 62 -8.01 -0.67 -1.92
N MET A 63 -8.73 0.42 -1.64
CA MET A 63 -8.91 1.54 -2.57
C MET A 63 -9.59 1.14 -3.90
N LEU A 64 -10.44 0.11 -3.89
CA LEU A 64 -11.15 -0.34 -5.09
C LEU A 64 -12.17 0.68 -5.59
N LYS A 65 -12.65 1.60 -4.73
CA LYS A 65 -13.51 2.72 -5.12
C LYS A 65 -12.82 3.64 -6.13
N TYR A 66 -11.50 3.85 -5.97
CA TYR A 66 -10.70 4.78 -6.78
C TYR A 66 -9.92 4.10 -7.91
N LYS A 67 -10.07 2.78 -8.07
CA LYS A 67 -9.44 2.08 -9.21
C LYS A 67 -10.01 2.63 -10.51
N ALA A 68 -9.19 2.67 -11.56
CA ALA A 68 -9.71 2.98 -12.88
C ALA A 68 -10.81 1.98 -13.29
N ASN A 69 -11.85 2.48 -13.95
CA ASN A 69 -13.05 1.73 -14.32
C ASN A 69 -12.77 0.52 -15.22
N TRP A 70 -11.66 0.51 -15.96
CA TRP A 70 -11.22 -0.62 -16.79
C TRP A 70 -10.34 -1.66 -16.04
N VAL A 71 -10.01 -1.43 -14.78
CA VAL A 71 -9.19 -2.38 -13.99
C VAL A 71 -10.09 -3.42 -13.37
N GLU A 72 -9.86 -4.69 -13.69
CA GLU A 72 -10.49 -5.83 -13.02
C GLU A 72 -9.53 -6.41 -11.98
N PRO A 73 -9.87 -6.37 -10.67
CA PRO A 73 -9.01 -6.94 -9.64
C PRO A 73 -9.03 -8.47 -9.68
N VAL A 74 -7.86 -9.09 -9.56
CA VAL A 74 -7.73 -10.55 -9.45
C VAL A 74 -7.90 -10.96 -7.99
N VAL A 75 -9.13 -11.21 -7.57
CA VAL A 75 -9.48 -11.53 -6.17
C VAL A 75 -9.48 -13.04 -5.95
N GLY A 76 -8.60 -13.53 -5.08
CA GLY A 76 -8.56 -14.93 -4.67
C GLY A 76 -9.69 -15.32 -3.71
N LYS A 77 -9.94 -16.63 -3.58
CA LYS A 77 -11.01 -17.20 -2.72
C LYS A 77 -10.98 -16.70 -1.26
N HIS A 78 -9.80 -16.39 -0.74
CA HIS A 78 -9.57 -15.96 0.64
C HIS A 78 -9.11 -14.51 0.76
N ASP A 79 -9.08 -13.78 -0.34
CA ASP A 79 -8.69 -12.39 -0.34
C ASP A 79 -9.83 -11.52 0.19
N LYS A 80 -9.46 -10.44 0.89
CA LYS A 80 -10.44 -9.44 1.33
C LYS A 80 -10.45 -8.27 0.34
N VAL A 81 -11.62 -7.68 0.15
CA VAL A 81 -11.84 -6.53 -0.74
C VAL A 81 -12.45 -5.38 0.05
N PHE A 82 -11.99 -4.16 -0.22
CA PHE A 82 -12.45 -2.95 0.41
C PHE A 82 -12.51 -1.80 -0.59
N ASP A 83 -13.58 -1.02 -0.54
CA ASP A 83 -13.73 0.19 -1.34
C ASP A 83 -12.63 1.21 -0.99
N VAL A 84 -12.30 1.32 0.30
CA VAL A 84 -11.30 2.24 0.87
C VAL A 84 -10.33 1.45 1.77
N TYR A 85 -9.72 2.07 2.78
CA TYR A 85 -8.90 1.37 3.76
C TYR A 85 -9.71 0.42 4.66
N PRO A 86 -9.20 -0.77 5.00
CA PRO A 86 -9.76 -1.61 6.04
C PRO A 86 -9.49 -1.03 7.44
N GLU A 87 -10.31 -1.44 8.43
CA GLU A 87 -10.03 -1.17 9.86
C GLU A 87 -8.78 -1.93 10.35
N GLU A 88 -8.50 -3.10 9.77
CA GLU A 88 -7.34 -3.93 10.10
C GLU A 88 -6.04 -3.31 9.57
N SER A 89 -5.08 -3.07 10.45
CA SER A 89 -3.76 -2.58 10.06
C SER A 89 -2.92 -3.66 9.35
N ILE A 90 -1.92 -3.25 8.56
CA ILE A 90 -0.98 -4.20 7.95
C ILE A 90 -0.22 -5.02 9.02
N ALA A 91 0.12 -4.40 10.16
CA ALA A 91 0.79 -5.08 11.26
C ALA A 91 -0.10 -6.15 11.89
N ASP A 92 -1.37 -5.83 12.14
CA ASP A 92 -2.33 -6.79 12.71
C ASP A 92 -2.68 -7.90 11.73
N TRP A 93 -2.72 -7.60 10.43
CA TRP A 93 -2.83 -8.61 9.39
C TRP A 93 -1.69 -9.64 9.49
N HIS A 94 -0.43 -9.20 9.61
CA HIS A 94 0.72 -10.10 9.74
C HIS A 94 0.64 -10.92 11.03
N LYS A 95 0.25 -10.32 12.15
CA LYS A 95 0.06 -11.04 13.43
C LYS A 95 -1.02 -12.11 13.32
N ARG A 96 -2.20 -11.77 12.77
CA ARG A 96 -3.33 -12.70 12.62
C ARG A 96 -3.02 -13.85 11.68
N THR A 97 -2.26 -13.61 10.60
CA THR A 97 -1.93 -14.65 9.61
C THR A 97 -0.69 -15.47 9.98
N GLY A 98 -0.03 -15.18 11.10
CA GLY A 98 1.20 -15.85 11.51
C GLY A 98 2.41 -15.47 10.65
N MET A 99 2.35 -14.33 9.95
CA MET A 99 3.44 -13.80 9.12
C MET A 99 4.26 -12.69 9.81
N TRP A 100 4.00 -12.42 11.08
CA TRP A 100 4.78 -11.47 11.86
C TRP A 100 6.21 -11.98 12.06
N VAL A 101 7.19 -11.08 11.87
CA VAL A 101 8.61 -11.33 12.13
C VAL A 101 9.06 -10.31 13.17
N GLU A 102 9.77 -10.77 14.20
CA GLU A 102 10.37 -9.92 15.25
C GLU A 102 11.64 -9.21 14.77
#